data_AF-A0A7D5M560-F1
#
_entry.id   AF-A0A7D5M560-F1
#
_cell.length_a   1.000
_cell.length_b   1.000
_cell.length_c   1.000
_cell.angle_alpha   90.00
_cell.angle_beta   90.00
_cell.angle_gamma   90.00
#
_symmetry.space_group_name_H-M   'P 1'
#
loop_
_entity.id
_entity.type
_entity.pdbx_description
1 polymer ?
#
loop_
_entity_poly.entity_id
_entity_poly.type
_entity_poly.pdbx_seq_one_letter_code
_entity_poly.pdbx_strand_id
1 'polypeptide(L)'
;MTLDPNYKATVVILKDIESKGLVQFNKEYLDEEFFRNFIKFRKSFSHSMSELISKLDTFETKNEELTNFIIYSEMSYINSHLDAIKKFLKIIINPIKLDEGFGKDTTLEQMIERICKKMKYNGKLQNSINGLFLLDFRKATTQQQFVIEKIGILIINHKNENKIQLNIKDLADYSSQAMEILSAMFDWSNGKTQEPEKNPDGLDNLVSDLTKQVQELDNKLDNLS
;
A
#
# COMPACT_ATOMS: atom_id res chain seq x y z
N MET A 1 -0.97 -8.25 -22.64
CA MET A 1 -0.96 -7.12 -21.69
C MET A 1 0.21 -7.31 -20.76
N THR A 2 1.14 -6.36 -20.72
CA THR A 2 2.21 -6.32 -19.69
C THR A 2 1.57 -5.97 -18.36
N LEU A 3 1.75 -6.82 -17.33
CA LEU A 3 1.37 -6.48 -15.96
C LEU A 3 2.07 -5.19 -15.52
N ASP A 4 1.38 -4.40 -14.70
CA ASP A 4 1.92 -3.18 -14.11
C ASP A 4 3.28 -3.45 -13.41
N PRO A 5 4.30 -2.59 -13.58
CA PRO A 5 5.61 -2.80 -12.98
C PRO A 5 5.59 -2.88 -11.45
N ASN A 6 4.75 -2.08 -10.77
CA ASN A 6 4.62 -2.07 -9.32
C ASN A 6 3.96 -3.36 -8.82
N TYR A 7 2.91 -3.82 -9.52
CA TYR A 7 2.30 -5.12 -9.26
C TYR A 7 3.35 -6.24 -9.37
N LYS A 8 4.07 -6.29 -10.49
CA LYS A 8 5.08 -7.33 -10.75
C LYS A 8 6.19 -7.31 -9.71
N ALA A 9 6.70 -6.14 -9.36
CA ALA A 9 7.72 -5.97 -8.33
C ALA A 9 7.21 -6.49 -6.98
N THR A 10 5.97 -6.15 -6.61
CA THR A 10 5.36 -6.61 -5.35
C THR A 10 5.25 -8.12 -5.29
N VAL A 11 4.75 -8.78 -6.35
CA VAL A 11 4.68 -10.25 -6.41
C VAL A 11 6.06 -10.89 -6.28
N VAL A 12 7.10 -10.33 -6.91
CA VAL A 12 8.47 -10.84 -6.79
C VAL A 12 8.98 -10.74 -5.35
N ILE A 13 8.74 -9.60 -4.68
CA ILE A 13 9.13 -9.41 -3.28
C ILE A 13 8.40 -10.41 -2.38
N LEU A 14 7.08 -10.58 -2.55
CA LEU A 14 6.29 -11.53 -1.75
C LEU A 14 6.76 -12.97 -1.94
N LYS A 15 7.05 -13.40 -3.17
CA LYS A 15 7.61 -14.72 -3.46
C LYS A 15 8.99 -14.93 -2.86
N ASP A 16 9.83 -13.90 -2.85
CA ASP A 16 11.15 -14.00 -2.22
C ASP A 16 11.03 -14.15 -0.70
N ILE A 17 10.18 -13.34 -0.06
CA ILE A 17 9.84 -13.44 1.38
C ILE A 17 9.32 -14.84 1.73
N GLU A 18 8.39 -15.37 0.92
CA GLU A 18 7.84 -16.72 1.05
C GLU A 18 8.93 -17.80 0.93
N SER A 19 9.81 -17.70 -0.07
CA SER A 19 10.90 -18.66 -0.29
C SER A 19 11.93 -18.70 0.85
N LYS A 20 12.03 -17.61 1.62
CA LYS A 20 12.86 -17.54 2.84
C LYS A 20 12.14 -18.01 4.09
N GLY A 21 10.91 -18.50 3.95
CA GLY A 21 10.07 -18.96 5.05
C GLY A 21 9.71 -17.83 6.01
N LEU A 22 9.66 -16.57 5.57
CA LEU A 22 9.27 -15.44 6.42
C LEU A 22 7.76 -15.25 6.51
N VAL A 23 6.97 -16.06 5.79
CA VAL A 23 5.51 -16.00 5.82
C VAL A 23 4.98 -16.85 6.98
N GLN A 24 4.04 -16.31 7.73
CA GLN A 24 3.23 -17.00 8.75
C GLN A 24 1.90 -16.25 8.89
N PHE A 25 0.78 -16.98 9.00
CA PHE A 25 -0.52 -16.34 9.27
C PHE A 25 -0.63 -15.89 10.72
N ASN A 26 -0.70 -14.59 10.95
CA ASN A 26 -0.87 -14.00 12.27
C ASN A 26 -2.34 -13.62 12.49
N LYS A 27 -3.14 -14.57 12.99
CA LYS A 27 -4.57 -14.36 13.24
C LYS A 27 -4.87 -13.21 14.20
N GLU A 28 -3.96 -12.90 15.12
CA GLU A 28 -4.09 -11.75 16.05
C GLU A 28 -4.20 -10.41 15.32
N TYR A 29 -3.56 -10.28 14.16
CA TYR A 29 -3.60 -9.06 13.35
C TYR A 29 -4.68 -9.07 12.29
N LEU A 30 -5.47 -10.16 12.17
CA LEU A 30 -6.57 -10.23 11.22
C LEU A 30 -7.72 -9.33 11.69
N ASP A 31 -8.02 -8.33 10.87
CA ASP A 31 -9.06 -7.33 11.11
C ASP A 31 -9.97 -7.29 9.88
N GLU A 32 -10.85 -8.30 9.77
CA GLU A 32 -11.73 -8.46 8.60
C GLU A 32 -12.64 -7.25 8.39
N GLU A 33 -13.13 -6.66 9.48
CA GLU A 33 -13.99 -5.49 9.44
C GLU A 33 -13.26 -4.29 8.84
N PHE A 34 -12.01 -4.04 9.22
CA PHE A 34 -11.18 -3.03 8.59
C PHE A 34 -11.08 -3.24 7.08
N PHE A 35 -10.75 -4.44 6.60
CA PHE A 35 -10.59 -4.67 5.16
C PHE A 35 -11.91 -4.52 4.40
N ARG A 36 -13.03 -5.01 4.98
CA ARG A 36 -14.37 -4.81 4.41
C ARG A 36 -14.72 -3.32 4.29
N ASN A 37 -14.46 -2.55 5.33
CA ASN A 37 -14.70 -1.11 5.34
C ASN A 37 -13.77 -0.37 4.37
N PHE A 38 -12.49 -0.74 4.34
CA PHE A 38 -11.51 -0.17 3.42
C PHE A 38 -11.89 -0.40 1.95
N ILE A 39 -12.34 -1.60 1.57
CA ILE A 39 -12.74 -1.88 0.18
C ILE A 39 -13.99 -1.07 -0.21
N LYS A 40 -14.97 -0.93 0.70
CA LYS A 40 -16.14 -0.06 0.47
C LYS A 40 -15.72 1.40 0.30
N PHE A 41 -14.88 1.90 1.21
CA PHE A 41 -14.30 3.24 1.15
C PHE A 41 -13.61 3.46 -0.20
N ARG A 42 -12.74 2.54 -0.63
CA ARG A 42 -12.02 2.61 -1.91
C ARG A 42 -13.00 2.80 -3.08
N LYS A 43 -14.03 1.95 -3.15
CA LYS A 43 -15.02 1.98 -4.24
C LYS A 43 -15.79 3.30 -4.27
N SER A 44 -16.27 3.77 -3.12
CA SER A 44 -16.98 5.05 -3.02
C SER A 44 -16.08 6.24 -3.32
N PHE A 45 -14.87 6.27 -2.77
CA PHE A 45 -13.93 7.36 -2.95
C PHE A 45 -13.48 7.52 -4.41
N SER A 46 -13.04 6.44 -5.07
CA SER A 46 -12.59 6.53 -6.47
C SER A 46 -13.68 7.05 -7.40
N HIS A 47 -14.93 6.62 -7.18
CA HIS A 47 -16.07 7.11 -7.93
C HIS A 47 -16.31 8.60 -7.69
N SER A 48 -16.43 9.02 -6.41
CA SER A 48 -16.68 10.42 -6.07
C SER A 48 -15.56 11.36 -6.49
N MET A 49 -14.28 10.96 -6.35
CA MET A 49 -13.14 11.77 -6.78
C MET A 49 -13.06 11.90 -8.28
N SER A 50 -13.33 10.83 -9.04
CA SER A 50 -13.36 10.91 -10.50
C SER A 50 -14.44 11.89 -10.98
N GLU A 51 -15.62 11.86 -10.36
CA GLU A 51 -16.67 12.83 -10.66
C GLU A 51 -16.26 14.26 -10.31
N LEU A 52 -15.65 14.46 -9.14
CA LEU A 52 -15.19 15.77 -8.68
C LEU A 52 -14.15 16.36 -9.65
N ILE A 53 -13.16 15.55 -10.03
CA ILE A 53 -12.11 15.94 -10.98
C ILE A 53 -12.71 16.26 -12.35
N SER A 54 -13.67 15.49 -12.84
CA SER A 54 -14.32 15.75 -14.14
C SER A 54 -15.08 17.09 -14.19
N LYS A 55 -15.49 17.60 -13.03
CA LYS A 55 -16.25 18.84 -12.87
C LYS A 55 -15.37 20.03 -12.49
N LEU A 56 -14.05 19.86 -12.34
CA LEU A 56 -13.11 20.92 -11.92
C LEU A 56 -13.29 22.24 -12.69
N ASP A 57 -13.41 22.15 -14.02
CA ASP A 57 -13.53 23.33 -14.89
C ASP A 57 -14.90 24.02 -14.81
N THR A 58 -15.88 23.43 -14.12
CA THR A 58 -17.26 23.93 -14.03
C THR A 58 -17.56 24.74 -12.75
N PHE A 59 -16.64 24.76 -11.79
CA PHE A 59 -16.86 25.44 -10.52
C PHE A 59 -16.55 26.95 -10.63
N GLU A 60 -17.54 27.81 -10.35
CA GLU A 60 -17.40 29.30 -10.38
C GLU A 60 -16.56 29.85 -9.20
N THR A 61 -16.49 29.13 -8.07
CA THR A 61 -15.78 29.56 -6.87
C THR A 61 -14.34 29.02 -6.84
N LYS A 62 -13.38 29.97 -6.84
CA LYS A 62 -11.98 29.85 -6.40
C LYS A 62 -11.36 28.45 -6.53
N ASN A 63 -10.85 28.19 -7.73
CA ASN A 63 -10.04 27.02 -8.11
C ASN A 63 -9.02 26.58 -7.02
N GLU A 64 -8.47 27.52 -6.24
CA GLU A 64 -7.53 27.26 -5.14
C GLU A 64 -8.10 26.40 -4.00
N GLU A 65 -9.30 26.68 -3.48
CA GLU A 65 -9.86 25.96 -2.33
C GLU A 65 -10.21 24.51 -2.69
N LEU A 66 -10.80 24.34 -3.88
CA LEU A 66 -11.12 23.03 -4.45
C LEU A 66 -9.85 22.23 -4.76
N THR A 67 -8.83 22.87 -5.32
CA THR A 67 -7.54 22.23 -5.59
C THR A 67 -6.88 21.74 -4.30
N ASN A 68 -6.88 22.55 -3.24
CA ASN A 68 -6.36 22.14 -1.94
C ASN A 68 -7.11 20.94 -1.37
N PHE A 69 -8.43 20.94 -1.48
CA PHE A 69 -9.26 19.82 -1.05
C PHE A 69 -8.95 18.53 -1.81
N ILE A 70 -8.79 18.60 -3.14
CA ILE A 70 -8.46 17.45 -3.99
C ILE A 70 -7.09 16.88 -3.62
N ILE A 71 -6.07 17.74 -3.47
CA ILE A 71 -4.72 17.32 -3.09
C ILE A 71 -4.72 16.63 -1.72
N TYR A 72 -5.39 17.23 -0.74
CA TYR A 72 -5.47 16.65 0.60
C TYR A 72 -6.23 15.31 0.59
N SER A 73 -7.29 15.22 -0.21
CA SER A 73 -8.09 13.99 -0.35
C SER A 73 -7.28 12.87 -0.99
N GLU A 74 -6.58 13.12 -2.10
CA GLU A 74 -5.70 12.13 -2.73
C GLU A 74 -4.55 11.71 -1.80
N MET A 75 -3.92 12.65 -1.11
CA MET A 75 -2.89 12.35 -0.11
C MET A 75 -3.41 11.42 1.00
N SER A 76 -4.63 11.68 1.49
CA SER A 76 -5.28 10.87 2.52
C SER A 76 -5.66 9.48 2.00
N TYR A 77 -6.06 9.38 0.73
CA TYR A 77 -6.38 8.14 0.06
C TYR A 77 -5.14 7.25 -0.13
N ILE A 78 -4.01 7.82 -0.54
CA ILE A 78 -2.72 7.12 -0.61
C ILE A 78 -2.35 6.58 0.78
N ASN A 79 -2.40 7.42 1.82
CA ASN A 79 -2.08 6.99 3.18
C ASN A 79 -2.99 5.86 3.67
N SER A 80 -4.28 5.88 3.32
CA SER A 80 -5.21 4.81 3.65
C SER A 80 -4.82 3.47 2.99
N HIS A 81 -4.33 3.49 1.74
CA HIS A 81 -3.82 2.30 1.07
C HIS A 81 -2.54 1.79 1.74
N LEU A 82 -1.63 2.69 2.10
CA LEU A 82 -0.41 2.33 2.81
C LEU A 82 -0.71 1.75 4.20
N ASP A 83 -1.77 2.18 4.87
CA ASP A 83 -2.26 1.56 6.12
C ASP A 83 -2.83 0.16 5.91
N ALA A 84 -3.58 -0.06 4.83
CA ALA A 84 -4.04 -1.39 4.45
C ALA A 84 -2.86 -2.34 4.16
N ILE A 85 -1.86 -1.86 3.41
CA ILE A 85 -0.60 -2.58 3.14
C ILE A 85 0.13 -2.92 4.45
N LYS A 86 0.25 -1.95 5.36
CA LYS A 86 0.86 -2.16 6.69
C LYS A 86 0.13 -3.26 7.47
N LYS A 87 -1.20 -3.21 7.54
CA LYS A 87 -2.02 -4.24 8.20
C LYS A 87 -1.85 -5.59 7.53
N PHE A 88 -1.82 -5.64 6.21
CA PHE A 88 -1.61 -6.87 5.45
C PHE A 88 -0.25 -7.52 5.78
N LEU A 89 0.83 -6.74 5.77
CA LEU A 89 2.16 -7.23 6.15
C LEU A 89 2.20 -7.78 7.58
N LYS A 90 1.47 -7.17 8.52
CA LYS A 90 1.35 -7.69 9.90
C LYS A 90 0.68 -9.05 9.94
N ILE A 91 -0.27 -9.30 9.05
CA ILE A 91 -0.97 -10.58 8.95
C ILE A 91 -0.03 -11.66 8.41
N ILE A 92 0.76 -11.36 7.37
CA ILE A 92 1.46 -12.42 6.61
C ILE A 92 2.93 -12.65 6.99
N ILE A 93 3.60 -11.70 7.65
CA ILE A 93 5.02 -11.85 7.98
C ILE A 93 5.18 -12.43 9.37
N ASN A 94 6.03 -13.43 9.52
CA ASN A 94 6.43 -14.00 10.80
C ASN A 94 7.30 -13.01 11.59
N PRO A 95 6.78 -12.38 12.67
CA PRO A 95 7.56 -11.41 13.43
C PRO A 95 8.72 -12.05 14.20
N ILE A 96 8.61 -13.33 14.59
CA ILE A 96 9.67 -14.03 15.34
C ILE A 96 10.94 -14.18 14.50
N LYS A 97 10.79 -14.28 13.18
CA LYS A 97 11.93 -14.37 12.26
C LYS A 97 12.63 -13.02 12.02
N LEU A 98 12.10 -11.91 12.51
CA LEU A 98 12.68 -10.57 12.41
C LEU A 98 13.37 -10.18 13.72
N ASP A 99 14.54 -9.53 13.64
CA ASP A 99 15.36 -9.17 14.83
C ASP A 99 14.61 -8.38 15.90
N GLU A 100 13.61 -7.58 15.51
CA GLU A 100 12.83 -6.69 16.40
C GLU A 100 11.31 -6.94 16.33
N GLY A 101 10.88 -8.02 15.67
CA GLY A 101 9.47 -8.38 15.48
C GLY A 101 8.59 -7.28 14.87
N PHE A 102 7.29 -7.35 15.07
CA PHE A 102 6.32 -6.27 14.86
C PHE A 102 5.56 -6.04 16.16
N GLY A 103 5.71 -4.85 16.74
CA GLY A 103 4.89 -4.40 17.86
C GLY A 103 3.63 -3.70 17.39
N LYS A 104 2.77 -3.30 18.34
CA LYS A 104 1.52 -2.56 18.06
C LYS A 104 1.78 -1.31 17.22
N ASP A 105 2.79 -0.52 17.59
CA ASP A 105 3.07 0.79 17.01
C ASP A 105 4.11 0.76 15.88
N THR A 106 4.57 -0.42 15.46
CA THR A 106 5.53 -0.53 14.35
C THR A 106 4.97 0.14 13.10
N THR A 107 5.72 1.07 12.52
CA THR A 107 5.32 1.80 11.30
C THR A 107 5.61 0.97 10.05
N LEU A 108 5.02 1.33 8.90
CA LEU A 108 5.31 0.62 7.65
C LEU A 108 6.79 0.71 7.28
N GLU A 109 7.41 1.87 7.52
CA GLU A 109 8.82 2.11 7.28
C GLU A 109 9.69 1.13 8.06
N GLN A 110 9.42 0.97 9.36
CA GLN A 110 10.12 0.01 10.20
C GLN A 110 9.87 -1.44 9.75
N MET A 111 8.65 -1.77 9.29
CA MET A 111 8.34 -3.11 8.79
C MET A 111 9.17 -3.43 7.54
N ILE A 112 9.16 -2.53 6.56
CA ILE A 112 9.93 -2.68 5.32
C ILE A 112 11.43 -2.74 5.61
N GLU A 113 11.95 -1.87 6.48
CA GLU A 113 13.35 -1.90 6.89
C GLU A 113 13.75 -3.25 7.50
N ARG A 114 12.95 -3.78 8.43
CA ARG A 114 13.20 -5.07 9.09
C ARG A 114 13.14 -6.23 8.11
N ILE A 115 12.18 -6.23 7.18
CA ILE A 115 12.08 -7.23 6.11
C ILE A 115 13.31 -7.16 5.21
N CYS A 116 13.69 -5.98 4.71
CA CYS A 116 14.87 -5.79 3.87
C CYS A 116 16.15 -6.27 4.55
N LYS A 117 16.33 -5.93 5.83
CA LYS A 117 17.47 -6.39 6.65
C LYS A 117 17.50 -7.92 6.76
N LYS A 118 16.35 -8.55 7.05
CA LYS A 118 16.24 -10.01 7.15
C LYS A 118 16.53 -10.71 5.83
N MET A 119 16.06 -10.13 4.72
CA MET A 119 16.29 -10.62 3.36
C MET A 119 17.72 -10.37 2.86
N LYS A 120 18.52 -9.57 3.59
CA LYS A 120 19.86 -9.14 3.19
C LYS A 120 19.87 -8.42 1.83
N TYR A 121 18.84 -7.63 1.56
CA TYR A 121 18.81 -6.80 0.36
C TYR A 121 19.91 -5.74 0.41
N ASN A 122 20.56 -5.51 -0.73
CA ASN A 122 21.57 -4.46 -0.84
C ASN A 122 20.90 -3.07 -0.79
N GLY A 123 21.68 -2.03 -0.51
CA GLY A 123 21.16 -0.67 -0.36
C GLY A 123 20.41 -0.14 -1.59
N LYS A 124 20.82 -0.55 -2.80
CA LYS A 124 20.11 -0.17 -4.04
C LYS A 124 18.70 -0.76 -4.08
N LEU A 125 18.57 -2.06 -3.81
CA LEU A 125 17.27 -2.73 -3.79
C LEU A 125 16.40 -2.23 -2.64
N GLN A 126 16.98 -2.01 -1.46
CA GLN A 126 16.27 -1.42 -0.34
C GLN A 126 15.71 -0.03 -0.69
N ASN A 127 16.49 0.83 -1.34
CA ASN A 127 16.01 2.14 -1.80
C ASN A 127 14.89 2.01 -2.84
N SER A 128 14.97 1.05 -3.76
CA SER A 128 13.89 0.78 -4.71
C SER A 128 12.62 0.29 -4.02
N ILE A 129 12.74 -0.55 -2.99
CA ILE A 129 11.59 -1.01 -2.18
C ILE A 129 11.01 0.16 -1.38
N ASN A 130 11.83 1.03 -0.80
CA ASN A 130 11.36 2.23 -0.10
C ASN A 130 10.55 3.14 -1.03
N GLY A 131 11.00 3.33 -2.27
CA GLY A 131 10.27 4.05 -3.31
C GLY A 131 8.97 3.35 -3.70
N LEU A 132 9.00 2.02 -3.87
CA LEU A 132 7.81 1.21 -4.17
C LEU A 132 6.74 1.37 -3.09
N PHE A 133 7.11 1.33 -1.81
CA PHE A 133 6.15 1.47 -0.70
C PHE A 133 5.87 2.93 -0.30
N LEU A 134 6.34 3.92 -1.07
CA LEU A 134 6.12 5.35 -0.84
C LEU A 134 6.48 5.79 0.59
N LEU A 135 7.57 5.25 1.14
CA LEU A 135 7.90 5.41 2.56
C LEU A 135 8.24 6.87 2.94
N ASP A 136 8.98 7.59 2.10
CA ASP A 136 9.32 8.99 2.37
C ASP A 136 8.07 9.90 2.31
N PHE A 137 7.18 9.64 1.35
CA PHE A 137 5.88 10.30 1.25
C PHE A 137 5.05 10.07 2.51
N ARG A 138 4.90 8.81 2.93
CA ARG A 138 4.14 8.44 4.12
C ARG A 138 4.69 9.07 5.38
N LYS A 139 6.01 8.98 5.59
CA LYS A 139 6.68 9.56 6.74
C LYS A 139 6.45 11.06 6.82
N ALA A 140 6.62 11.77 5.72
CA ALA A 140 6.46 13.21 5.71
C ALA A 140 5.01 13.65 5.91
N THR A 141 4.04 12.95 5.32
CA THR A 141 2.62 13.30 5.47
C THR A 141 2.08 12.99 6.87
N THR A 142 2.50 11.86 7.48
CA THR A 142 2.14 11.51 8.86
C THR A 142 2.76 12.46 9.90
N GLN A 143 3.96 12.97 9.62
CA GLN A 143 4.66 13.94 10.48
C GLN A 143 4.29 15.41 10.20
N GLN A 144 3.30 15.67 9.35
CA GLN A 144 2.89 17.03 8.94
C GLN A 144 4.06 17.86 8.39
N GLN A 145 4.99 17.20 7.68
CA GLN A 145 6.15 17.82 7.04
C GLN A 145 5.86 18.24 5.59
N PHE A 146 4.64 18.68 5.30
CA PHE A 146 4.23 19.12 3.97
C PHE A 146 3.49 20.46 4.00
N VAL A 147 3.39 21.10 2.83
CA VAL A 147 2.55 22.28 2.58
C VAL A 147 1.87 22.09 1.23
N ILE A 148 0.61 22.51 1.12
CA ILE A 148 -0.08 22.63 -0.18
C ILE A 148 0.01 24.09 -0.60
N GLU A 149 0.68 24.35 -1.72
CA GLU A 149 0.78 25.69 -2.29
C GLU A 149 -0.44 26.04 -3.15
N LYS A 150 -0.70 27.34 -3.29
CA LYS A 150 -1.86 27.90 -4.01
C LYS A 150 -2.00 27.45 -5.46
N ILE A 151 -0.91 27.01 -6.06
CA ILE A 151 -0.84 26.53 -7.45
C ILE A 151 -1.15 25.04 -7.58
N GLY A 152 -1.63 24.39 -6.53
CA GLY A 152 -1.96 22.97 -6.56
C GLY A 152 -0.76 22.05 -6.54
N ILE A 153 0.29 22.47 -5.83
CA ILE A 153 1.51 21.68 -5.63
C ILE A 153 1.61 21.31 -4.16
N LEU A 154 1.70 20.01 -3.89
CA LEU A 154 2.08 19.46 -2.59
C LEU A 154 3.61 19.47 -2.48
N ILE A 155 4.14 20.20 -1.51
CA ILE A 155 5.56 20.20 -1.18
C ILE A 155 5.78 19.32 0.04
N ILE A 156 6.51 18.23 -0.15
CA ILE A 156 6.92 17.30 0.90
C ILE A 156 8.31 17.67 1.42
N ASN A 157 8.53 17.47 2.72
CA ASN A 157 9.74 17.85 3.45
C ASN A 157 10.02 19.36 3.28
N HIS A 158 8.98 20.20 3.39
CA HIS A 158 9.04 21.63 3.05
C HIS A 158 10.11 22.46 3.80
N LYS A 159 10.65 21.92 4.91
CA LYS A 159 11.71 22.52 5.73
C LYS A 159 13.13 22.03 5.38
N ASN A 160 13.29 21.05 4.49
CA ASN A 160 14.58 20.47 4.11
C ASN A 160 15.02 20.97 2.72
N GLU A 161 16.30 20.78 2.36
CA GLU A 161 16.82 21.16 1.03
C GLU A 161 16.33 20.22 -0.08
N ASN A 162 16.11 18.94 0.23
CA ASN A 162 15.64 17.92 -0.71
C ASN A 162 14.10 17.85 -0.75
N LYS A 163 13.44 18.97 -1.08
CA LYS A 163 11.97 19.03 -1.16
C LYS A 163 11.47 18.25 -2.37
N ILE A 164 10.38 17.52 -2.20
CA ILE A 164 9.67 16.86 -3.31
C ILE A 164 8.44 17.70 -3.62
N GLN A 165 8.24 18.03 -4.90
CA GLN A 165 7.05 18.73 -5.38
C GLN A 165 6.18 17.73 -6.14
N LEU A 166 4.92 17.62 -5.74
CA LEU A 166 3.94 16.70 -6.33
C LEU A 166 2.72 17.49 -6.77
N ASN A 167 2.34 17.40 -8.03
CA ASN A 167 1.06 17.89 -8.53
C ASN A 167 -0.02 16.79 -8.41
N ILE A 168 -1.25 17.10 -8.82
CA ILE A 168 -2.38 16.15 -8.78
C ILE A 168 -2.10 14.87 -9.59
N LYS A 169 -1.42 14.98 -10.73
CA LYS A 169 -1.06 13.81 -11.55
C LYS A 169 -0.06 12.93 -10.81
N ASP A 170 0.95 13.51 -10.19
CA ASP A 170 1.94 12.74 -9.41
C ASP A 170 1.26 12.01 -8.22
N LEU A 171 0.28 12.65 -7.58
CA LEU A 171 -0.54 12.03 -6.54
C LEU A 171 -1.43 10.90 -7.10
N ALA A 172 -2.02 11.08 -8.27
CA ALA A 172 -2.77 10.02 -8.94
C ALA A 172 -1.86 8.82 -9.30
N ASP A 173 -0.61 9.08 -9.73
CA ASP A 173 0.38 8.04 -9.99
C ASP A 173 0.75 7.29 -8.69
N TYR A 174 0.94 8.00 -7.57
CA TYR A 174 1.18 7.39 -6.25
C TYR A 174 -0.01 6.58 -5.74
N SER A 175 -1.22 7.09 -5.98
CA SER A 175 -2.49 6.42 -5.67
C SER A 175 -2.61 5.10 -6.43
N SER A 176 -2.34 5.13 -7.74
CA SER A 176 -2.29 3.94 -8.60
C SER A 176 -1.24 2.94 -8.13
N GLN A 177 -0.02 3.41 -7.83
CA GLN A 177 1.05 2.56 -7.30
C GLN A 177 0.64 1.84 -6.01
N ALA A 178 0.05 2.54 -5.04
CA ALA A 178 -0.42 1.93 -3.79
C ALA A 178 -1.56 0.92 -4.02
N MET A 179 -2.45 1.18 -4.98
CA MET A 179 -3.51 0.26 -5.39
C MET A 179 -2.93 -1.02 -6.02
N GLU A 180 -1.96 -0.91 -6.92
CA GLU A 180 -1.33 -2.05 -7.58
C GLU A 180 -0.56 -2.95 -6.60
N ILE A 181 0.11 -2.36 -5.61
CA ILE A 181 0.76 -3.12 -4.53
C ILE A 181 -0.27 -3.94 -3.74
N LEU A 182 -1.39 -3.30 -3.35
CA LEU A 182 -2.41 -3.98 -2.57
C LEU A 182 -3.13 -5.07 -3.38
N SER A 183 -3.37 -4.83 -4.68
CA SER A 183 -3.91 -5.84 -5.59
C SER A 183 -2.96 -7.05 -5.70
N ALA A 184 -1.66 -6.81 -5.87
CA ALA A 184 -0.66 -7.87 -5.89
C ALA A 184 -0.60 -8.67 -4.58
N MET A 185 -0.73 -8.00 -3.44
CA MET A 185 -0.80 -8.66 -2.12
C MET A 185 -2.02 -9.58 -2.00
N PHE A 186 -3.19 -9.08 -2.40
CA PHE A 186 -4.42 -9.87 -2.40
C PHE A 186 -4.36 -11.04 -3.37
N ASP A 187 -3.89 -10.84 -4.59
CA ASP A 187 -3.80 -11.89 -5.60
C ASP A 187 -2.79 -12.97 -5.20
N TRP A 188 -1.59 -12.58 -4.73
CA TRP A 188 -0.60 -13.51 -4.20
C TRP A 188 -1.20 -14.38 -3.09
N SER A 189 -1.97 -13.77 -2.19
CA SER A 189 -2.55 -14.48 -1.05
C SER A 189 -3.75 -15.36 -1.38
N ASN A 190 -4.39 -15.12 -2.52
CA ASN A 190 -5.43 -15.98 -3.08
C ASN A 190 -4.86 -17.08 -3.97
N GLY A 191 -3.53 -17.21 -4.06
CA GLY A 191 -2.86 -18.19 -4.93
C GLY A 191 -3.09 -17.89 -6.41
N LYS A 192 -3.59 -16.69 -6.73
CA LYS A 192 -3.83 -16.21 -8.09
C LYS A 192 -2.59 -15.46 -8.54
N THR A 193 -1.78 -16.04 -9.42
CA THR A 193 -1.05 -15.22 -10.39
C THR A 193 -2.07 -14.86 -11.46
N GLN A 194 -2.59 -13.62 -11.52
CA GLN A 194 -3.62 -13.25 -12.49
C GLN A 194 -3.30 -13.79 -13.91
N GLU A 195 -4.10 -14.74 -14.38
CA GLU A 195 -4.72 -14.57 -15.69
C GLU A 195 -5.83 -13.51 -15.52
N PRO A 196 -5.97 -12.56 -16.47
CA PRO A 196 -6.81 -11.40 -16.26
C PRO A 196 -8.29 -11.80 -16.33
N GLU A 197 -8.96 -11.92 -15.18
CA GLU A 197 -10.42 -12.04 -15.16
C GLU A 197 -11.11 -10.80 -14.57
N LYS A 198 -12.04 -10.32 -15.39
CA LYS A 198 -13.01 -9.27 -15.14
C LYS A 198 -14.00 -9.73 -14.07
N ASN A 199 -13.88 -9.22 -12.85
CA ASN A 199 -14.99 -8.66 -12.04
C ASN A 199 -14.60 -8.56 -10.55
N PRO A 200 -14.88 -7.42 -9.88
CA PRO A 200 -14.47 -7.16 -8.50
C PRO A 200 -15.45 -7.69 -7.42
N ASP A 201 -16.44 -8.52 -7.76
CA ASP A 201 -17.61 -8.78 -6.89
C ASP A 201 -17.48 -9.99 -5.94
N GLY A 202 -16.26 -10.47 -5.64
CA GLY A 202 -16.01 -11.63 -4.77
C GLY A 202 -15.52 -11.30 -3.36
N LEU A 203 -16.09 -10.29 -2.69
CA LEU A 203 -15.56 -9.70 -1.44
C LEU A 203 -15.53 -10.64 -0.22
N ASP A 204 -16.55 -11.49 -0.05
CA ASP A 204 -16.61 -12.47 1.05
C ASP A 204 -15.71 -13.69 0.81
N ASN A 205 -15.51 -14.04 -0.47
CA ASN A 205 -14.63 -15.13 -0.85
C ASN A 205 -13.17 -14.73 -0.65
N LEU A 206 -12.80 -13.48 -0.95
CA LEU A 206 -11.41 -13.01 -0.88
C LEU A 206 -10.82 -13.06 0.55
N VAL A 207 -11.62 -12.71 1.58
CA VAL A 207 -11.15 -12.72 2.98
C VAL A 207 -11.12 -14.15 3.57
N SER A 208 -12.09 -14.99 3.19
CA SER A 208 -12.10 -16.39 3.64
C SER A 208 -11.05 -17.24 2.91
N ASP A 209 -10.83 -17.00 1.61
CA ASP A 209 -9.76 -17.62 0.81
C ASP A 209 -8.38 -17.19 1.31
N LEU A 210 -8.20 -15.90 1.65
CA LEU A 210 -6.99 -15.39 2.32
C LEU A 210 -6.67 -16.20 3.58
N THR A 211 -7.65 -16.35 4.48
CA THR A 211 -7.47 -17.05 5.75
C THR A 211 -7.10 -18.52 5.54
N LYS A 212 -7.77 -19.19 4.59
CA LYS A 212 -7.55 -20.59 4.29
C LYS A 212 -6.18 -20.85 3.67
N GLN A 213 -5.75 -19.99 2.74
CA GLN A 213 -4.51 -20.22 2.00
C GLN A 213 -3.26 -19.86 2.79
N VAL A 214 -3.28 -18.81 3.62
CA VAL A 214 -2.13 -18.54 4.50
C VAL A 214 -1.98 -19.66 5.54
N GLN A 215 -3.08 -20.27 6.02
CA GLN A 215 -3.03 -21.47 6.86
C GLN A 215 -2.46 -22.69 6.13
N GLU A 216 -2.84 -22.92 4.87
CA GLU A 216 -2.29 -24.02 4.06
C GLU A 216 -0.79 -23.84 3.77
N LEU A 217 -0.33 -22.60 3.58
CA LEU A 217 1.09 -22.26 3.41
C LEU A 217 1.91 -22.51 4.69
N ASP A 218 1.39 -22.10 5.85
CA ASP A 218 2.00 -22.35 7.16
C ASP A 218 2.21 -23.85 7.39
N ASN A 219 1.15 -24.65 7.14
CA ASN A 219 1.20 -26.11 7.24
C ASN A 219 2.20 -26.76 6.26
N LYS A 220 2.38 -26.22 5.06
CA LYS A 220 3.37 -26.73 4.10
C LYS A 220 4.80 -26.44 4.53
N LEU A 221 5.05 -25.29 5.14
CA LEU A 221 6.36 -24.91 5.68
C LEU A 221 6.76 -25.76 6.89
N ASP A 222 5.80 -26.10 7.75
CA ASP A 222 6.02 -26.99 8.89
C ASP A 222 6.41 -28.42 8.45
N ASN A 223 5.86 -28.90 7.33
CA ASN A 223 6.20 -30.22 6.78
C ASN A 223 7.57 -30.28 6.06
N LEU A 224 8.21 -29.13 5.86
CA LEU A 224 9.52 -29.00 5.22
C LEU A 224 10.67 -28.74 6.22
N SER A 225 10.37 -28.57 7.50
CA SER A 225 11.33 -28.40 8.61
C SER A 225 11.58 -29.71 9.36
#